data_AF-A0A7V7X046-F1
#
_entry.id   AF-A0A7V7X046-F1
#
_cell.length_a   1.000
_cell.length_b   1.000
_cell.length_c   1.000
_cell.angle_alpha   90.00
_cell.angle_beta   90.00
_cell.angle_gamma   90.00
#
_symmetry.space_group_name_H-M   'P 1'
#
loop_
_entity.id
_entity.type
_entity.pdbx_description
1 polymer ?
#
loop_
_entity_poly.entity_id
_entity_poly.type
_entity_poly.pdbx_seq_one_letter_code
_entity_poly.pdbx_strand_id
1 'polypeptide(L)'
;MWLLLQRCDLWEQIDAEAHERLASQPAPYGGFFALLERSLHDHGPLGRSGLIACLQEASVDDAGLCSLLERSAALHDLDQQVDALEDLRTLLLRLQLEEVKDQRRQLVETGQLAGETLTRYRELDRRQGELSAALSGAASGPGQAPRL
;
A
#
# COMPACT_ATOMS: atom_id res chain seq x y z
N MET A 1 5.10 1.81 -2.25
CA MET A 1 5.63 2.44 -3.48
C MET A 1 7.11 2.11 -3.71
N TRP A 2 8.06 2.72 -2.99
CA TRP A 2 9.51 2.47 -3.17
C TRP A 2 9.88 0.98 -3.09
N LEU A 3 9.26 0.25 -2.16
CA LEU A 3 9.47 -1.19 -2.01
C LEU A 3 9.08 -2.00 -3.25
N LEU A 4 7.97 -1.63 -3.91
CA LEU A 4 7.50 -2.28 -5.14
C LEU A 4 8.33 -1.92 -6.38
N LEU A 5 9.00 -0.76 -6.37
CA LEU A 5 9.97 -0.42 -7.42
C LEU A 5 11.23 -1.30 -7.38
N GLN A 6 11.56 -1.83 -6.19
CA GLN A 6 12.72 -2.69 -6.01
C GLN A 6 12.39 -4.18 -6.08
N ARG A 7 11.21 -4.53 -5.59
CA ARG A 7 10.71 -5.90 -5.50
C ARG A 7 9.35 -5.97 -6.17
N CYS A 8 9.34 -5.76 -7.48
CA CYS A 8 8.12 -5.84 -8.31
C CYS A 8 7.47 -7.22 -8.26
N ASP A 9 8.26 -8.26 -8.01
CA ASP A 9 7.83 -9.64 -7.77
C ASP A 9 6.80 -9.76 -6.61
N LEU A 10 6.83 -8.83 -5.66
CA LEU A 10 5.85 -8.79 -4.57
C LEU A 10 4.46 -8.36 -5.03
N TRP A 11 4.35 -7.72 -6.20
CA TRP A 11 3.07 -7.32 -6.80
C TRP A 11 2.18 -8.53 -7.09
N GLU A 12 2.75 -9.68 -7.43
CA GLU A 12 1.99 -10.91 -7.67
C GLU A 12 1.58 -11.63 -6.37
N GLN A 13 2.15 -11.23 -5.23
CA GLN A 13 1.92 -11.86 -3.93
C GLN A 13 0.84 -11.18 -3.10
N ILE A 14 0.34 -10.03 -3.56
CA ILE A 14 -0.77 -9.31 -2.93
C ILE A 14 -2.08 -9.71 -3.59
N ASP A 15 -3.15 -9.72 -2.80
CA ASP A 15 -4.49 -10.09 -3.27
C ASP A 15 -5.14 -8.96 -4.09
N ALA A 16 -6.13 -9.30 -4.91
CA ALA A 16 -6.90 -8.36 -5.72
C ALA A 16 -7.48 -7.20 -4.90
N GLU A 17 -7.93 -7.44 -3.67
CA GLU A 17 -8.45 -6.38 -2.79
C GLU A 17 -7.35 -5.38 -2.39
N ALA A 18 -6.09 -5.82 -2.30
CA ALA A 18 -4.96 -4.93 -2.07
C ALA A 18 -4.60 -4.13 -3.34
N HIS A 19 -4.64 -4.76 -4.53
CA HIS A 19 -4.45 -4.05 -5.81
C HIS A 19 -5.46 -2.91 -5.97
N GLU A 20 -6.75 -3.19 -5.77
CA GLU A 20 -7.84 -2.21 -5.87
C GLU A 20 -7.65 -1.03 -4.89
N ARG A 21 -7.25 -1.32 -3.65
CA ARG A 21 -6.98 -0.28 -2.65
C ARG A 21 -5.79 0.59 -3.01
N LEU A 22 -4.73 -0.01 -3.57
CA LEU A 22 -3.56 0.73 -4.04
C LEU A 22 -3.93 1.60 -5.24
N ALA A 23 -4.70 1.09 -6.20
CA ALA A 23 -5.18 1.85 -7.35
C ALA A 23 -6.13 3.01 -6.95
N SER A 24 -6.89 2.83 -5.88
CA SER A 24 -7.82 3.84 -5.35
C SER A 24 -7.15 4.93 -4.49
N GLN A 25 -5.82 4.90 -4.34
CA GLN A 25 -5.12 5.92 -3.56
C GLN A 25 -5.22 7.31 -4.20
N PRO A 26 -5.25 8.39 -3.39
CA PRO A 26 -5.31 9.75 -3.90
C PRO A 26 -4.13 10.04 -4.83
N ALA A 27 -4.34 10.94 -5.80
CA ALA A 27 -3.27 11.37 -6.69
C ALA A 27 -2.07 11.90 -5.88
N PRO A 28 -0.83 11.55 -6.27
CA PRO A 28 -0.43 10.83 -7.48
C PRO A 28 -0.35 9.29 -7.33
N TYR A 29 -0.69 8.71 -6.17
CA TYR A 29 -0.36 7.32 -5.87
C TYR A 29 -1.20 6.29 -6.66
N GLY A 30 -2.51 6.51 -6.82
CA GLY A 30 -3.36 5.60 -7.59
C GLY A 30 -2.89 5.43 -9.04
N GLY A 31 -2.54 6.55 -9.69
CA GLY A 31 -1.97 6.56 -11.04
C GLY A 31 -0.62 5.82 -11.12
N PHE A 32 0.22 5.93 -10.09
CA PHE A 32 1.48 5.20 -10.03
C PHE A 32 1.26 3.68 -10.01
N PHE A 33 0.32 3.20 -9.19
CA PHE A 33 0.04 1.76 -9.07
C PHE A 33 -0.61 1.20 -10.33
N ALA A 34 -1.49 1.97 -10.99
CA ALA A 34 -2.07 1.58 -12.27
C ALA A 34 -0.99 1.47 -13.37
N LEU A 35 -0.03 2.40 -13.41
CA LEU A 35 1.10 2.32 -14.34
C LEU A 35 2.01 1.13 -14.03
N LEU A 36 2.29 0.88 -12.76
CA LEU A 36 3.08 -0.28 -12.31
C LEU A 36 2.46 -1.60 -12.80
N GLU A 37 1.16 -1.79 -12.56
CA GLU A 37 0.44 -2.97 -13.01
C GLU A 37 0.51 -3.16 -14.53
N ARG A 38 0.24 -2.09 -15.29
CA ARG A 38 0.33 -2.13 -16.74
C ARG A 38 1.75 -2.48 -17.22
N SER A 39 2.78 -1.87 -16.65
CA SER A 39 4.17 -2.16 -17.00
C SER A 39 4.55 -3.62 -16.73
N LEU A 40 4.08 -4.19 -15.62
CA LEU A 40 4.33 -5.60 -15.30
C LEU A 40 3.53 -6.55 -16.19
N HIS A 41 2.31 -6.16 -16.57
CA HIS A 41 1.48 -6.92 -17.51
C HIS A 41 2.09 -6.98 -18.92
N ASP A 42 2.57 -5.83 -19.44
CA ASP A 42 3.13 -5.72 -20.79
C ASP A 42 4.53 -6.34 -20.93
N HIS A 43 5.39 -6.15 -19.93
CA HIS A 43 6.81 -6.52 -20.03
C HIS A 43 7.22 -7.72 -19.17
N GLY A 44 6.34 -8.18 -18.28
CA GLY A 44 6.67 -9.18 -17.26
C GLY A 44 7.58 -8.60 -16.16
N PRO A 45 8.27 -9.47 -15.39
CA PRO A 45 9.12 -9.02 -14.29
C PRO A 45 10.34 -8.27 -14.81
N LEU A 46 10.33 -6.95 -14.63
CA LEU A 46 11.44 -6.06 -14.95
C LEU A 46 12.32 -5.83 -13.72
N GLY A 47 13.64 -5.76 -13.92
CA GLY A 47 14.56 -5.26 -12.90
C GLY A 47 14.32 -3.77 -12.61
N ARG A 48 14.70 -3.30 -11.42
CA ARG A 48 14.46 -1.94 -10.92
C ARG A 48 14.70 -0.83 -11.96
N SER A 49 15.87 -0.82 -12.60
CA SER A 49 16.22 0.22 -13.57
C SER A 49 15.32 0.20 -14.81
N GLY A 50 14.96 -0.97 -15.31
CA GLY A 50 14.05 -1.12 -16.46
C GLY A 50 12.62 -0.70 -16.10
N LEU A 51 12.18 -1.05 -14.89
CA LEU A 51 10.87 -0.64 -14.39
C LEU A 51 10.77 0.88 -14.22
N ILE A 52 11.78 1.52 -13.62
CA ILE A 52 11.81 2.98 -13.46
C ILE A 52 11.78 3.67 -14.81
N ALA A 53 12.58 3.22 -15.78
CA ALA A 53 12.58 3.80 -17.13
C ALA A 53 11.19 3.69 -17.79
N CYS A 54 10.59 2.49 -17.76
CA CYS A 54 9.25 2.27 -18.32
C CYS A 54 8.19 3.17 -17.66
N LEU A 55 8.23 3.32 -16.34
CA LEU A 55 7.31 4.18 -15.60
C LEU A 55 7.53 5.66 -15.90
N GLN A 56 8.78 6.11 -16.01
CA GLN A 56 9.11 7.50 -16.37
C GLN A 56 8.65 7.86 -17.78
N GLU A 57 8.83 6.94 -18.74
CA GLU A 57 8.33 7.11 -20.10
C GLU A 57 6.79 7.19 -20.13
N ALA A 58 6.13 6.34 -19.35
CA ALA A 58 4.66 6.31 -19.27
C ALA A 58 4.06 7.49 -18.49
N SER A 59 4.82 8.14 -17.60
CA SER A 59 4.34 9.25 -16.76
C SER A 59 4.64 10.64 -17.33
N VAL A 60 5.20 10.75 -18.53
CA VAL A 60 5.73 12.03 -19.08
C VAL A 60 4.71 13.17 -19.12
N ASP A 61 3.42 12.88 -19.27
CA ASP A 61 2.33 13.86 -19.31
C ASP A 61 1.81 14.24 -17.91
N ASP A 62 2.21 13.49 -16.87
CA ASP A 62 1.77 13.68 -15.49
C ASP A 62 2.94 14.15 -14.61
N ALA A 63 3.00 15.47 -14.39
CA ALA A 63 4.06 16.10 -13.60
C ALA A 63 4.09 15.60 -12.13
N GLY A 64 2.94 15.20 -11.58
CA GLY A 64 2.84 14.67 -10.22
C GLY A 64 3.47 13.29 -10.13
N LEU A 65 3.18 12.42 -11.09
CA LEU A 65 3.79 11.10 -11.22
C LEU A 65 5.28 11.18 -11.51
N CYS A 66 5.71 12.06 -12.44
CA CYS A 66 7.13 12.30 -12.71
C CYS A 66 7.89 12.67 -11.43
N SER A 67 7.40 13.69 -10.70
CA SER A 67 8.02 14.15 -9.45
C SER A 67 8.08 13.04 -8.38
N LEU A 68 7.03 12.22 -8.30
CA LEU A 68 6.95 11.08 -7.39
C LEU A 68 7.98 10.00 -7.75
N LEU A 69 8.09 9.67 -9.03
CA LEU A 69 9.02 8.67 -9.56
C LEU A 69 10.47 9.12 -9.37
N GLU A 70 10.81 10.37 -9.65
CA GLU A 70 12.15 10.92 -9.44
C GLU A 70 12.57 10.83 -7.97
N ARG A 71 11.70 11.24 -7.04
CA ARG A 71 11.94 11.10 -5.60
C ARG A 71 12.13 9.64 -5.19
N SER A 72 11.36 8.74 -5.79
CA SER A 72 11.40 7.31 -5.45
C SER A 72 12.63 6.62 -6.01
N ALA A 73 13.07 7.03 -7.21
CA ALA A 73 14.28 6.55 -7.85
C ALA A 73 15.54 6.97 -7.08
N ALA A 74 15.52 8.16 -6.47
CA ALA A 74 16.62 8.68 -5.66
C ALA A 74 16.80 7.98 -4.30
N LEU A 75 15.84 7.16 -3.86
CA LEU A 75 15.97 6.37 -2.64
C LEU A 75 16.97 5.21 -2.87
N HIS A 76 17.76 4.88 -1.84
CA HIS A 76 18.74 3.80 -1.90
C HIS A 76 18.11 2.43 -2.17
N ASP A 77 18.93 1.46 -2.57
CA ASP A 77 18.51 0.07 -2.71
C ASP A 77 18.10 -0.53 -1.34
N LEU A 78 17.15 -1.44 -1.34
CA LEU A 78 16.72 -2.19 -0.16
C LEU A 78 17.85 -3.15 0.21
N ASP A 79 18.25 -3.12 1.47
CA ASP A 79 19.18 -4.12 1.97
C ASP A 79 18.54 -5.52 1.83
N GLN A 80 19.31 -6.49 1.34
CA GLN A 80 18.82 -7.84 1.06
C GLN A 80 18.30 -8.57 2.31
N GLN A 81 18.62 -8.09 3.51
CA GLN A 81 18.15 -8.63 4.78
C GLN A 81 16.76 -8.12 5.20
N VAL A 82 16.17 -7.19 4.46
CA VAL A 82 14.82 -6.68 4.77
C VAL A 82 13.77 -7.67 4.24
N ASP A 83 12.89 -8.12 5.13
CA ASP A 83 11.71 -8.91 4.77
C ASP A 83 10.66 -8.01 4.09
N ALA A 84 10.91 -7.71 2.81
CA ALA A 84 10.13 -6.74 2.04
C ALA A 84 8.66 -7.16 1.88
N LEU A 85 8.37 -8.46 1.92
CA LEU A 85 6.99 -8.95 1.89
C LEU A 85 6.25 -8.63 3.19
N GLU A 86 6.89 -8.86 4.34
CA GLU A 86 6.31 -8.53 5.64
C GLU A 86 6.12 -7.01 5.81
N ASP A 87 7.06 -6.20 5.32
CA ASP A 87 6.92 -4.74 5.32
C ASP A 87 5.77 -4.29 4.42
N LEU A 88 5.65 -4.84 3.20
CA LEU A 88 4.52 -4.57 2.30
C LEU A 88 3.17 -4.94 2.94
N ARG A 89 3.08 -6.13 3.55
CA ARG A 89 1.88 -6.56 4.28
C ARG A 89 1.53 -5.61 5.42
N THR A 90 2.53 -5.19 6.18
CA THR A 90 2.35 -4.23 7.27
C THR A 90 1.85 -2.88 6.75
N LEU A 91 2.39 -2.39 5.63
CA LEU A 91 1.93 -1.15 5.00
C LEU A 91 0.48 -1.27 4.49
N LEU A 92 0.11 -2.39 3.87
CA LEU A 92 -1.26 -2.64 3.41
C LEU A 92 -2.25 -2.72 4.57
N LEU A 93 -1.88 -3.38 5.67
CA LEU A 93 -2.70 -3.44 6.89
C LEU A 93 -2.91 -2.04 7.50
N ARG A 94 -1.87 -1.19 7.49
CA ARG A 94 -2.00 0.21 7.95
C ARG A 94 -2.95 0.99 7.07
N LEU A 95 -2.83 0.85 5.75
CA LEU A 95 -3.71 1.53 4.80
C LEU A 95 -5.17 1.13 4.99
N GLN A 96 -5.43 -0.17 5.16
CA GLN A 96 -6.77 -0.69 5.44
C GLN A 96 -7.32 -0.17 6.78
N LEU A 97 -6.48 -0.08 7.81
CA LEU A 97 -6.87 0.49 9.09
C LEU A 97 -7.26 1.97 8.96
N GLU A 98 -6.51 2.75 8.16
CA GLU A 98 -6.82 4.15 7.90
C GLU A 98 -8.14 4.33 7.15
N GLU A 99 -8.40 3.50 6.13
CA GLU A 99 -9.68 3.47 5.41
C GLU A 99 -10.86 3.19 6.34
N VAL A 100 -10.76 2.16 7.19
CA VAL A 100 -11.81 1.81 8.17
C VAL A 100 -12.05 2.95 9.15
N LYS A 101 -10.98 3.62 9.60
CA LYS A 101 -11.08 4.78 10.51
C LYS A 101 -11.77 5.96 9.84
N ASP A 102 -11.47 6.22 8.57
CA ASP A 102 -12.08 7.30 7.80
C ASP A 102 -13.57 7.03 7.57
N GLN A 103 -13.93 5.84 7.09
CA GLN A 103 -15.33 5.42 6.92
C GLN A 103 -16.13 5.55 8.23
N ARG A 104 -15.52 5.17 9.37
CA ARG A 104 -16.16 5.31 10.67
C ARG A 104 -16.37 6.78 11.06
N ARG A 105 -15.39 7.65 10.80
CA ARG A 105 -15.49 9.09 11.04
C ARG A 105 -16.63 9.68 10.22
N GLN A 106 -16.69 9.37 8.93
CA GLN A 106 -17.75 9.83 8.03
C GLN A 106 -19.14 9.43 8.56
N LEU A 107 -19.32 8.18 9.02
CA LEU A 107 -20.60 7.73 9.60
C LEU A 107 -20.99 8.53 10.85
N VAL A 108 -20.03 8.89 11.70
CA VAL A 108 -20.29 9.72 12.88
C VAL A 108 -20.64 11.15 12.48
N GLU A 109 -19.93 11.72 11.50
CA GLU A 109 -20.15 13.09 11.02
C GLU A 109 -21.52 13.26 10.34
N THR A 110 -22.03 12.22 9.66
CA THR A 110 -23.39 12.23 9.11
C THR A 110 -24.51 12.22 10.17
N GLY A 111 -24.17 12.00 11.45
CA GLY A 111 -25.06 12.25 12.59
C GLY A 111 -26.22 11.27 12.80
N GLN A 112 -26.36 10.22 11.97
CA GLN A 112 -27.47 9.26 12.05
C GLN A 112 -26.99 7.84 12.38
N LEU A 113 -26.48 7.62 13.58
CA LEU A 113 -26.11 6.29 14.08
C LEU A 113 -27.34 5.49 14.56
N ALA A 114 -28.30 5.25 13.66
CA ALA A 114 -29.48 4.43 13.93
C ALA A 114 -29.65 3.35 12.86
N GLY A 115 -30.32 2.25 13.21
CA GLY A 115 -30.64 1.16 12.28
C GLY A 115 -29.42 0.57 11.58
N GLU A 116 -29.41 0.63 10.26
CA GLU A 116 -28.34 0.10 9.41
C GLU A 116 -27.00 0.81 9.64
N THR A 117 -26.99 2.13 9.86
CA THR A 117 -25.77 2.92 10.13
C THR A 117 -25.07 2.46 11.41
N LEU A 118 -25.84 2.13 12.46
CA LEU A 118 -25.27 1.60 13.71
C LEU A 118 -24.69 0.19 13.51
N THR A 119 -25.34 -0.63 12.70
CA THR A 119 -24.85 -1.97 12.35
C THR A 119 -23.53 -1.86 11.59
N ARG A 120 -23.47 -0.97 10.59
CA ARG A 120 -22.26 -0.70 9.82
C ARG A 120 -21.13 -0.15 10.69
N TYR A 121 -21.43 0.77 11.60
CA TYR A 121 -20.46 1.31 12.55
C TYR A 121 -19.84 0.21 13.42
N ARG A 122 -20.65 -0.71 13.97
CA ARG A 122 -20.16 -1.84 14.78
C ARG A 122 -19.31 -2.82 13.99
N GLU A 123 -19.67 -3.06 12.72
CA GLU A 123 -18.88 -3.90 11.82
C GLU A 123 -17.49 -3.29 11.59
N LEU A 124 -17.44 -1.98 11.33
CA LEU A 124 -16.18 -1.24 11.15
C LEU A 124 -15.35 -1.20 12.43
N ASP A 125 -15.99 -1.04 13.59
CA ASP A 125 -15.30 -1.07 14.89
C ASP A 125 -14.63 -2.43 15.15
N ARG A 126 -15.35 -3.54 14.88
CA ARG A 126 -14.82 -4.89 14.96
C ARG A 126 -13.63 -5.08 14.03
N ARG A 127 -13.76 -4.68 12.75
CA ARG A 127 -12.68 -4.76 11.76
C ARG A 127 -11.47 -3.94 12.19
N GLN A 128 -11.67 -2.74 12.75
CA GLN A 128 -10.59 -1.91 13.26
C GLN A 128 -9.79 -2.63 14.37
N GLY A 129 -10.49 -3.29 15.29
CA GLY A 129 -9.87 -4.08 16.36
C GLY A 129 -9.03 -5.24 15.82
N GLU A 130 -9.57 -5.98 14.85
CA GLU A 130 -8.86 -7.09 14.17
C GLU A 130 -7.58 -6.61 13.48
N LEU A 131 -7.65 -5.51 12.73
CA LEU A 131 -6.51 -4.93 12.02
C LEU A 131 -5.45 -4.37 12.97
N SER A 132 -5.88 -3.71 14.05
CA SER A 132 -4.95 -3.20 15.08
C SER A 132 -4.23 -4.33 15.80
N ALA A 133 -4.91 -5.45 16.07
CA ALA A 133 -4.30 -6.63 16.67
C ALA A 133 -3.29 -7.28 15.71
N ALA A 134 -3.65 -7.41 14.43
CA ALA A 134 -2.76 -7.94 13.39
C ALA A 134 -1.47 -7.10 13.24
N LEU A 135 -1.59 -5.77 13.24
CA LEU A 135 -0.43 -4.86 13.20
C LEU A 135 0.45 -4.96 14.45
N SER A 136 -0.15 -5.14 15.62
CA SER A 136 0.61 -5.33 16.87
C SER A 136 1.35 -6.67 16.87
N GLY A 137 0.74 -7.71 16.27
CA GLY A 137 1.37 -9.01 16.04
C GLY A 137 2.52 -8.93 15.05
N ALA A 138 2.34 -8.21 13.93
CA ALA A 138 3.38 -8.01 12.93
C ALA A 138 4.60 -7.23 13.46
N ALA A 139 4.38 -6.22 14.31
CA ALA A 139 5.46 -5.50 14.99
C ALA A 139 6.23 -6.37 16.01
N SER A 140 5.67 -7.51 16.40
CA SER A 140 6.27 -8.48 17.32
C SER A 140 6.91 -9.69 16.59
N GLY A 141 6.80 -9.76 15.25
CA GLY A 141 7.45 -10.74 14.36
C GLY A 141 8.95 -10.45 14.12
N PRO A 142 9.74 -11.38 13.56
CA PRO A 142 11.05 -11.77 14.06
C PRO A 142 12.17 -10.75 13.76
N GLY A 143 12.38 -9.81 14.67
CA GLY A 143 13.55 -8.91 14.69
C GLY A 143 14.07 -8.55 16.09
N GLN A 144 13.46 -9.06 17.17
CA GLN A 144 13.91 -8.78 18.53
C GLN A 144 14.80 -9.91 19.06
N ALA A 145 16.08 -9.91 18.64
CA ALA A 145 17.13 -10.49 19.46
C ALA A 145 17.50 -9.48 20.57
N PRO A 146 17.45 -9.84 21.87
CA PRO A 146 17.90 -8.96 22.92
C PRO A 146 19.42 -8.78 22.81
N ARG A 147 19.87 -7.55 22.60
CA ARG A 147 21.27 -7.18 22.85
C ARG A 147 21.49 -7.17 24.36
N LEU A 148 22.07 -8.25 24.86
CA LEU A 148 22.76 -8.29 26.16
C LEU A 148 24.20 -7.78 25.98
#